data_AF-A0AAE1U8L8-F1
#
_entry.id   AF-A0AAE1U8L8-F1
#
_cell.length_a   1.000
_cell.length_b   1.000
_cell.length_c   1.000
_cell.angle_alpha   90.00
_cell.angle_beta   90.00
_cell.angle_gamma   90.00
#
_symmetry.space_group_name_H-M   'P 1'
#
loop_
_entity.id
_entity.type
_entity.pdbx_description
1 polymer ?
#
loop_
_entity_poly.entity_id
_entity_poly.type
_entity_poly.pdbx_seq_one_letter_code
_entity_poly.pdbx_strand_id
1 'polypeptide(L)'
;MTEQTTSSTQEGDSEDGVCKHTMEPRMLGISWYHGGQWLVGMVLLSVMGSSSSISTLSISTPTPAQVSSSPPAPKLDAMERCKVFCNPKILYFVQGMQIFNDSKHFLDLKLKHPPQEVEDNFTHLLNTTKHNPSRQQVKEYLEENFDDSESALVPWIPGDWNPTPKYVKDVYDLPLRNWIQEVNARWKVLGRKLSEDVKINEDLTSQIYVPNPFIIPGGRFTEMYYWDSYWIIEGLLLSGMHDTAKEKEYSFWLKKRSITITVDNKRYRVFQYNEATSEPRPESYHHDQELVKNLPWKDKVRVLSGLKSAAESGWDFSSRWMLTEDGVRTKNMTDLNTMAIAPVCLNSLMGLNARLLSEFYDILENNTKSKIYKSLADEMNTTMSRVFWSERDGVWLDYNILRLELIPGFYPSNLMPLWTETYGSERSPKFIIEQVVAYLDRNNISSFPGGIPTSCVNSGEQWDLPNGWAPLQYIVVMGLHKASKYSHRAETLALSFARVWVLNVYYTYLNNTPHELMEKYKVTEVGSAGQGGEYITQIGFGWTNGVVIKFLSLYGHKIKTRETYDPVPMAVGIVLVIVALISIACYMHRTNVFQRIRWDESEKEEHRHVVP
;
A
#
# COMPACT_ATOMS: atom_id res chain seq x y z
N MET A 1 66.33 -24.74 20.96
CA MET A 1 67.50 -23.93 21.35
C MET A 1 67.09 -22.50 21.09
N THR A 2 66.40 -21.89 22.07
CA THR A 2 66.98 -20.98 23.10
C THR A 2 67.31 -19.63 22.46
N GLU A 3 66.86 -18.47 22.90
CA GLU A 3 66.21 -17.93 24.11
C GLU A 3 65.58 -16.58 23.66
N GLN A 4 64.36 -16.19 24.02
CA GLN A 4 63.95 -15.55 25.29
C GLN A 4 64.86 -14.41 25.77
N THR A 5 64.26 -13.22 25.95
CA THR A 5 64.31 -12.36 27.17
C THR A 5 63.36 -11.17 26.90
N THR A 6 62.15 -11.06 27.45
CA THR A 6 61.69 -10.81 28.85
C THR A 6 61.89 -9.39 29.36
N SER A 7 60.79 -8.70 29.70
CA SER A 7 60.43 -8.24 31.08
C SER A 7 59.36 -7.12 30.96
N SER A 8 58.11 -7.23 31.41
CA SER A 8 57.52 -7.52 32.73
C SER A 8 57.63 -6.39 33.75
N THR A 9 56.48 -5.92 34.28
CA THR A 9 56.10 -5.74 35.71
C THR A 9 54.71 -5.06 35.77
N GLN A 10 53.63 -5.74 36.18
CA GLN A 10 53.14 -6.07 37.55
C GLN A 10 52.23 -4.97 38.14
N GLU A 11 50.94 -5.23 38.42
CA GLU A 11 50.35 -5.85 39.65
C GLU A 11 50.50 -4.94 40.89
N GLY A 12 49.50 -4.66 41.74
CA GLY A 12 48.13 -5.16 41.86
C GLY A 12 47.37 -4.46 43.03
N ASP A 13 46.14 -4.95 43.27
CA ASP A 13 45.37 -5.04 44.54
C ASP A 13 44.93 -3.76 45.31
N SER A 14 43.76 -3.69 45.99
CA SER A 14 42.61 -4.60 46.20
C SER A 14 41.49 -3.87 47.00
N GLU A 15 40.32 -4.54 47.13
CA GLU A 15 39.16 -4.31 48.04
C GLU A 15 38.13 -3.23 47.62
N ASP A 16 36.80 -3.38 47.73
CA ASP A 16 35.89 -4.44 48.19
C ASP A 16 34.46 -4.06 47.71
N GLY A 17 33.53 -5.00 47.52
CA GLY A 17 32.09 -4.62 47.40
C GLY A 17 31.21 -5.47 46.48
N VAL A 18 30.58 -6.48 47.09
CA VAL A 18 29.46 -7.29 46.55
C VAL A 18 28.24 -6.44 46.17
N CYS A 19 27.65 -6.66 44.99
CA CYS A 19 26.19 -6.70 44.83
C CYS A 19 25.71 -7.27 43.47
N LYS A 20 24.81 -8.25 43.57
CA LYS A 20 23.96 -8.79 42.50
C LYS A 20 23.04 -7.68 41.97
N HIS A 21 22.90 -7.53 40.66
CA HIS A 21 21.67 -6.97 40.07
C HIS A 21 21.32 -7.63 38.74
N THR A 22 20.13 -8.23 38.75
CA THR A 22 19.27 -8.64 37.64
C THR A 22 19.01 -7.47 36.68
N MET A 23 19.26 -7.68 35.39
CA MET A 23 18.82 -6.77 34.33
C MET A 23 17.41 -7.17 33.87
N GLU A 24 16.41 -6.38 34.26
CA GLU A 24 15.09 -6.36 33.62
C GLU A 24 15.11 -5.49 32.34
N PRO A 25 14.34 -5.84 31.30
CA PRO A 25 14.21 -5.05 30.09
C PRO A 25 13.22 -3.89 30.30
N ARG A 26 13.68 -2.64 30.11
CA ARG A 26 12.81 -1.45 30.14
C ARG A 26 12.02 -1.29 28.85
N MET A 27 10.71 -1.35 29.02
CA MET A 27 9.65 -1.03 28.06
C MET A 27 9.73 0.42 27.53
N LEU A 28 9.39 0.59 26.25
CA LEU A 28 9.05 1.87 25.64
C LEU A 28 7.68 2.33 26.16
N GLY A 29 7.70 3.17 27.19
CA GLY A 29 6.52 3.86 27.70
C GLY A 29 6.14 5.06 26.82
N ILE A 30 4.89 5.06 26.36
CA ILE A 30 4.20 6.21 25.78
C ILE A 30 4.05 7.28 26.87
N SER A 31 4.66 8.45 26.67
CA SER A 31 4.55 9.60 27.57
C SER A 31 3.22 10.30 27.37
N TRP A 32 2.40 10.29 28.43
CA TRP A 32 1.25 11.18 28.63
C TRP A 32 1.75 12.49 29.25
N TYR A 33 1.32 13.63 28.70
CA TYR A 33 1.47 14.95 29.33
C TYR A 33 0.17 15.32 30.06
N HIS A 34 0.27 15.54 31.37
CA HIS A 34 -0.79 16.13 32.21
C HIS A 34 -0.43 17.55 32.62
N GLY A 35 -1.45 18.42 32.69
CA GLY A 35 -1.48 19.73 33.34
C GLY A 35 -2.63 20.57 32.74
N GLY A 36 -3.68 20.98 33.44
CA GLY A 36 -3.89 21.05 34.88
C GLY A 36 -5.37 21.09 35.32
N GLN A 37 -5.50 21.24 36.63
CA GLN A 37 -6.63 21.01 37.54
C GLN A 37 -7.77 22.04 37.43
N TRP A 38 -8.98 21.70 37.90
CA TRP A 38 -9.74 22.37 38.99
C TRP A 38 -10.90 21.47 39.48
N LEU A 39 -11.42 21.80 40.67
CA LEU A 39 -11.89 20.98 41.79
C LEU A 39 -13.26 20.27 41.72
N VAL A 40 -13.28 19.07 42.33
CA VAL A 40 -14.10 18.55 43.47
C VAL A 40 -15.59 18.96 43.62
N GLY A 41 -16.45 17.94 43.80
CA GLY A 41 -17.70 18.06 44.56
C GLY A 41 -18.64 16.84 44.49
N MET A 42 -18.41 15.82 45.30
CA MET A 42 -19.41 14.77 45.62
C MET A 42 -20.32 15.25 46.77
N VAL A 43 -21.64 15.08 46.62
CA VAL A 43 -22.57 14.95 47.76
C VAL A 43 -23.61 13.86 47.43
N LEU A 44 -23.56 12.78 48.20
CA LEU A 44 -24.65 11.81 48.40
C LEU A 44 -25.53 12.32 49.55
N LEU A 45 -26.85 12.24 49.41
CA LEU A 45 -27.76 12.07 50.55
C LEU A 45 -29.09 11.44 50.12
N SER A 46 -29.36 10.31 50.77
CA SER A 46 -30.56 9.49 50.79
C SER A 46 -31.71 10.14 51.57
N VAL A 47 -32.96 10.00 51.12
CA VAL A 47 -34.14 9.92 52.00
C VAL A 47 -35.19 8.97 51.40
N MET A 48 -35.57 7.97 52.20
CA MET A 48 -36.71 7.07 52.00
C MET A 48 -38.05 7.78 52.28
N GLY A 49 -39.13 7.36 51.62
CA GLY A 49 -40.48 7.77 51.99
C GLY A 49 -41.58 7.05 51.21
N SER A 50 -42.10 5.99 51.82
CA SER A 50 -43.40 5.33 51.62
C SER A 50 -44.52 6.22 51.02
N SER A 51 -45.42 5.71 50.17
CA SER A 51 -46.57 4.91 50.62
C SER A 51 -47.50 4.56 49.44
N SER A 52 -48.31 3.54 49.71
CA SER A 52 -49.21 2.75 48.88
C SER A 52 -50.45 3.46 48.27
N SER A 53 -50.77 3.02 47.05
CA SER A 53 -52.05 2.86 46.34
C SER A 53 -53.39 3.27 47.01
N ILE A 54 -54.29 3.90 46.21
CA ILE A 54 -55.71 3.49 45.96
C ILE A 54 -56.37 4.33 44.81
N SER A 55 -56.96 3.58 43.86
CA SER A 55 -58.15 3.76 42.98
C SER A 55 -58.42 4.99 42.06
N THR A 56 -58.41 4.67 40.75
CA THR A 56 -59.40 4.94 39.67
C THR A 56 -59.99 6.33 39.42
N LEU A 57 -59.76 6.85 38.19
CA LEU A 57 -60.80 7.45 37.35
C LEU A 57 -60.42 7.38 35.86
N SER A 58 -61.35 6.87 35.06
CA SER A 58 -61.28 6.61 33.63
C SER A 58 -61.47 7.87 32.79
N ILE A 59 -60.57 8.13 31.85
CA ILE A 59 -60.80 9.03 30.71
C ILE A 59 -60.31 8.32 29.44
N SER A 60 -61.23 8.10 28.51
CA SER A 60 -61.02 7.48 27.20
C SER A 60 -60.22 8.38 26.26
N THR A 61 -59.12 7.88 25.73
CA THR A 61 -58.35 8.49 24.62
C THR A 61 -58.44 7.64 23.35
N PRO A 62 -58.35 8.25 22.15
CA PRO A 62 -58.67 7.59 20.89
C PRO A 62 -57.53 6.68 20.41
N THR A 63 -57.91 5.60 19.75
CA THR A 63 -57.03 4.60 19.13
C THR A 63 -56.14 5.23 18.05
N PRO A 64 -54.81 5.05 18.07
CA PRO A 64 -53.96 5.33 16.92
C PRO A 64 -54.14 4.22 15.88
N ALA A 65 -54.36 4.61 14.63
CA ALA A 65 -54.41 3.70 13.49
C ALA A 65 -53.12 2.87 13.41
N GLN A 66 -53.27 1.54 13.34
CA GLN A 66 -52.14 0.65 13.07
C GLN A 66 -51.70 0.84 11.62
N VAL A 67 -50.55 1.48 11.44
CA VAL A 67 -49.76 1.35 10.22
C VAL A 67 -49.14 -0.04 10.25
N SER A 68 -49.73 -0.94 9.46
CA SER A 68 -49.13 -2.23 9.09
C SER A 68 -47.82 -1.96 8.35
N SER A 69 -46.70 -1.93 9.07
CA SER A 69 -45.39 -2.13 8.45
C SER A 69 -45.18 -3.63 8.34
N SER A 70 -45.31 -4.16 7.12
CA SER A 70 -44.78 -5.47 6.81
C SER A 70 -43.28 -5.48 7.14
N PRO A 71 -42.76 -6.54 7.78
CA PRO A 71 -41.32 -6.66 7.97
C PRO A 71 -40.61 -6.55 6.61
N PRO A 72 -39.45 -5.87 6.53
CA PRO A 72 -38.69 -5.80 5.29
C PRO A 72 -38.43 -7.22 4.77
N ALA A 73 -38.56 -7.41 3.46
CA ALA A 73 -38.28 -8.69 2.82
C ALA A 73 -36.88 -9.19 3.24
N PRO A 74 -36.70 -10.49 3.46
CA PRO A 74 -35.40 -11.03 3.83
C PRO A 74 -34.38 -10.67 2.74
N LYS A 75 -33.24 -10.09 3.14
CA LYS A 75 -32.15 -9.76 2.23
C LYS A 75 -31.72 -11.03 1.48
N LEU A 76 -31.65 -10.94 0.15
CA LEU A 76 -31.12 -12.02 -0.69
C LEU A 76 -29.69 -12.36 -0.28
N ASP A 77 -29.34 -13.64 -0.35
CA ASP A 77 -27.96 -14.07 -0.17
C ASP A 77 -27.07 -13.56 -1.32
N ALA A 78 -25.75 -13.59 -1.13
CA ALA A 78 -24.81 -13.03 -2.10
C ALA A 78 -24.87 -13.72 -3.49
N MET A 79 -25.28 -14.98 -3.55
CA MET A 79 -25.36 -15.72 -4.81
C MET A 79 -26.59 -15.29 -5.61
N GLU A 80 -27.73 -15.13 -4.93
CA GLU A 80 -28.96 -14.60 -5.52
C GLU A 80 -28.81 -13.14 -5.96
N ARG A 81 -28.02 -12.32 -5.26
CA ARG A 81 -27.69 -10.95 -5.69
C ARG A 81 -26.82 -10.92 -6.95
N CYS A 82 -25.90 -11.87 -7.12
CA CYS A 82 -25.11 -11.92 -8.34
C CYS A 82 -25.84 -12.56 -9.52
N LYS A 83 -27.07 -13.07 -9.36
CA LYS A 83 -27.73 -13.89 -10.37
C LYS A 83 -27.77 -13.25 -11.77
N VAL A 84 -28.03 -11.95 -11.86
CA VAL A 84 -27.99 -11.18 -13.11
C VAL A 84 -26.55 -10.83 -13.52
N PHE A 85 -25.77 -10.24 -12.61
CA PHE A 85 -24.42 -9.73 -12.89
C PHE A 85 -23.37 -10.83 -13.16
N CYS A 86 -23.61 -12.05 -12.67
CA CYS A 86 -22.82 -13.25 -12.91
C CYS A 86 -23.42 -14.15 -14.01
N ASN A 87 -24.54 -13.78 -14.64
CA ASN A 87 -25.19 -14.65 -15.64
C ASN A 87 -24.33 -14.73 -16.92
N PRO A 88 -23.79 -15.91 -17.28
CA PRO A 88 -22.88 -16.04 -18.42
C PRO A 88 -23.54 -15.70 -19.76
N LYS A 89 -24.86 -15.90 -19.90
CA LYS A 89 -25.58 -15.55 -21.13
C LYS A 89 -25.71 -14.02 -21.27
N ILE A 90 -26.10 -13.34 -20.19
CA ILE A 90 -26.19 -11.86 -20.20
C ILE A 90 -24.82 -11.27 -20.49
N LEU A 91 -23.79 -11.70 -19.75
CA LEU A 91 -22.42 -11.23 -19.93
C LEU A 91 -21.88 -11.48 -21.33
N TYR A 92 -22.15 -12.66 -21.90
CA TYR A 92 -21.75 -12.99 -23.27
C TYR A 92 -22.30 -12.00 -24.30
N PHE A 93 -23.59 -11.67 -24.23
CA PHE A 93 -24.20 -10.73 -25.18
C PHE A 93 -23.79 -9.27 -24.90
N VAL A 94 -23.83 -8.83 -23.64
CA VAL A 94 -23.52 -7.44 -23.27
C VAL A 94 -22.06 -7.10 -23.53
N GLN A 95 -21.13 -7.95 -23.10
CA GLN A 95 -19.70 -7.68 -23.26
C GLN A 95 -19.18 -8.14 -24.63
N GLY A 96 -19.64 -9.27 -25.15
CA GLY A 96 -19.23 -9.76 -26.48
C GLY A 96 -19.65 -8.83 -27.63
N MET A 97 -20.76 -8.10 -27.48
CA MET A 97 -21.18 -7.06 -28.43
C MET A 97 -20.59 -5.67 -28.12
N GLN A 98 -19.71 -5.59 -27.11
CA GLN A 98 -19.06 -4.36 -26.66
C GLN A 98 -20.07 -3.21 -26.55
N ILE A 99 -21.15 -3.44 -25.79
CA ILE A 99 -22.16 -2.41 -25.57
C ILE A 99 -21.53 -1.20 -24.87
N PHE A 100 -20.66 -1.48 -23.90
CA PHE A 100 -19.85 -0.52 -23.17
C PHE A 100 -18.37 -0.67 -23.53
N ASN A 101 -17.61 0.44 -23.44
CA ASN A 101 -16.17 0.43 -23.70
C ASN A 101 -15.36 -0.27 -22.59
N ASP A 102 -15.83 -0.20 -21.34
CA ASP A 102 -15.26 -0.93 -20.20
C ASP A 102 -16.22 -2.07 -19.82
N SER A 103 -15.70 -3.29 -19.73
CA SER A 103 -16.47 -4.49 -19.36
C SER A 103 -17.05 -4.40 -17.94
N LYS A 104 -16.41 -3.65 -17.04
CA LYS A 104 -16.88 -3.44 -15.66
C LYS A 104 -18.11 -2.53 -15.59
N HIS A 105 -18.31 -1.62 -16.54
CA HIS A 105 -19.40 -0.65 -16.47
C HIS A 105 -20.78 -1.30 -16.34
N PHE A 106 -21.02 -2.41 -17.05
CA PHE A 106 -22.27 -3.18 -16.91
C PHE A 106 -22.54 -3.66 -15.48
N LEU A 107 -21.48 -4.02 -14.75
CA LEU A 107 -21.60 -4.50 -13.38
C LEU A 107 -21.85 -3.38 -12.38
N ASP A 108 -21.55 -2.14 -12.75
CA ASP A 108 -21.76 -0.96 -11.92
C ASP A 108 -23.19 -0.39 -12.06
N LEU A 109 -23.97 -0.90 -13.02
CA LEU A 109 -25.37 -0.53 -13.21
C LEU A 109 -26.25 -1.04 -12.07
N LYS A 110 -27.36 -0.33 -11.85
CA LYS A 110 -28.42 -0.73 -10.92
C LYS A 110 -29.56 -1.40 -11.69
N LEU A 111 -30.17 -2.44 -11.13
CA LEU A 111 -31.37 -3.06 -11.68
C LEU A 111 -32.60 -2.17 -11.40
N LYS A 112 -33.48 -2.04 -12.40
CA LYS A 112 -34.79 -1.39 -12.26
C LYS A 112 -35.84 -2.31 -11.66
N HIS A 113 -35.62 -3.63 -11.76
CA HIS A 113 -36.54 -4.69 -11.35
C HIS A 113 -35.80 -5.72 -10.49
N PRO A 114 -36.50 -6.54 -9.69
CA PRO A 114 -35.90 -7.64 -8.95
C PRO A 114 -35.11 -8.59 -9.87
N PRO A 115 -34.01 -9.22 -9.41
CA PRO A 115 -33.12 -10.03 -10.24
C PRO A 115 -33.84 -11.10 -11.08
N GLN A 116 -34.86 -11.76 -10.52
CA GLN A 116 -35.63 -12.78 -11.22
C GLN A 116 -36.38 -12.22 -12.44
N GLU A 117 -37.00 -11.05 -12.30
CA GLU A 117 -37.74 -10.41 -13.40
C GLU A 117 -36.80 -9.99 -14.53
N VAL A 118 -35.61 -9.47 -14.18
CA VAL A 118 -34.58 -9.08 -15.15
C VAL A 118 -34.07 -10.29 -15.96
N GLU A 119 -33.93 -11.46 -15.32
CA GLU A 119 -33.59 -12.71 -16.01
C GLU A 119 -34.72 -13.25 -16.89
N ASP A 120 -35.96 -13.14 -16.44
CA ASP A 120 -37.14 -13.55 -17.21
C ASP A 120 -37.29 -12.68 -18.46
N ASN A 121 -37.08 -11.37 -18.33
CA ASN A 121 -37.04 -10.41 -19.43
C ASN A 121 -35.94 -10.76 -20.45
N PHE A 122 -34.75 -11.16 -19.98
CA PHE A 122 -33.68 -11.59 -20.87
C PHE A 122 -34.01 -12.91 -21.58
N THR A 123 -34.62 -13.86 -20.86
CA THR A 123 -35.06 -15.13 -21.43
C THR A 123 -36.12 -14.89 -22.52
N HIS A 124 -37.04 -13.95 -22.29
CA HIS A 124 -38.02 -13.53 -23.28
C HIS A 124 -37.34 -12.91 -24.52
N LEU A 125 -36.34 -12.04 -24.35
CA LEU A 125 -35.53 -11.51 -25.46
C LEU A 125 -34.88 -12.64 -26.28
N LEU A 126 -34.24 -13.61 -25.64
CA LEU A 126 -33.62 -14.73 -26.33
C LEU A 126 -34.63 -15.59 -27.08
N ASN A 127 -35.80 -15.84 -26.49
CA ASN A 127 -36.84 -16.64 -27.15
C ASN A 127 -37.43 -15.94 -28.38
N THR A 128 -37.74 -14.64 -28.27
CA THR A 128 -38.30 -13.84 -29.37
C THR A 128 -37.31 -13.63 -30.52
N THR A 129 -36.01 -13.59 -30.22
CA THR A 129 -34.94 -13.41 -31.21
C THR A 129 -34.32 -14.71 -31.71
N LYS A 130 -34.88 -15.88 -31.35
CA LYS A 130 -34.30 -17.20 -31.67
C LYS A 130 -32.84 -17.33 -31.23
N HIS A 131 -32.55 -16.82 -30.05
CA HIS A 131 -31.25 -16.84 -29.36
C HIS A 131 -30.15 -16.05 -30.09
N ASN A 132 -30.53 -15.10 -30.94
CA ASN A 132 -29.59 -14.25 -31.67
C ASN A 132 -30.07 -12.79 -31.69
N PRO A 133 -30.17 -12.13 -30.51
CA PRO A 133 -30.56 -10.72 -30.43
C PRO A 133 -29.54 -9.83 -31.15
N SER A 134 -30.02 -8.77 -31.78
CA SER A 134 -29.15 -7.74 -32.34
C SER A 134 -28.59 -6.84 -31.23
N ARG A 135 -27.49 -6.13 -31.52
CA ARG A 135 -26.90 -5.15 -30.60
C ARG A 135 -27.91 -4.10 -30.14
N GLN A 136 -28.83 -3.68 -31.00
CA GLN A 136 -29.87 -2.70 -30.67
C GLN A 136 -30.89 -3.27 -29.68
N GLN A 137 -31.32 -4.51 -29.87
CA GLN A 137 -32.27 -5.16 -28.94
C GLN A 137 -31.65 -5.43 -27.57
N VAL A 138 -30.34 -5.74 -27.51
CA VAL A 138 -29.63 -5.85 -26.22
C VAL A 138 -29.56 -4.49 -25.51
N LYS A 139 -29.37 -3.38 -26.25
CA LYS A 139 -29.42 -2.04 -25.66
C LYS A 139 -30.81 -1.70 -25.11
N GLU A 140 -31.87 -1.98 -25.87
CA GLU A 140 -33.25 -1.79 -25.42
C GLU A 140 -33.54 -2.58 -24.15
N TYR A 141 -33.12 -3.85 -24.09
CA TYR A 141 -33.20 -4.65 -22.87
C TYR A 141 -32.48 -3.99 -21.68
N LEU A 142 -31.26 -3.47 -21.90
CA LEU A 142 -30.51 -2.78 -20.86
C LEU A 142 -31.20 -1.49 -20.41
N GLU A 143 -31.70 -0.69 -21.34
CA GLU A 143 -32.45 0.55 -21.06
C GLU A 143 -33.75 0.28 -20.28
N GLU A 144 -34.41 -0.85 -20.53
CA GLU A 144 -35.62 -1.24 -19.81
C GLU A 144 -35.33 -1.78 -18.40
N ASN A 145 -34.22 -2.50 -18.22
CA ASN A 145 -33.95 -3.28 -17.00
C ASN A 145 -32.89 -2.69 -16.08
N PHE A 146 -32.09 -1.74 -16.54
CA PHE A 146 -30.97 -1.17 -15.81
C PHE A 146 -31.04 0.35 -15.77
N ASP A 147 -30.50 0.91 -14.69
CA ASP A 147 -30.38 2.34 -14.42
C ASP A 147 -28.90 2.70 -14.22
N ASP A 148 -28.51 3.83 -14.82
CA ASP A 148 -27.18 4.45 -14.74
C ASP A 148 -27.28 5.91 -14.24
N SER A 149 -28.48 6.37 -13.82
CA SER A 149 -28.73 7.76 -13.47
C SER A 149 -28.30 8.13 -12.04
N GLU A 150 -28.30 7.16 -11.12
CA GLU A 150 -27.91 7.37 -9.73
C GLU A 150 -26.61 6.65 -9.39
N SER A 151 -25.60 7.43 -9.00
CA SER A 151 -24.34 6.87 -8.50
C SER A 151 -24.58 6.15 -7.17
N ALA A 152 -24.16 4.89 -7.09
CA ALA A 152 -24.11 4.12 -5.85
C ALA A 152 -23.28 4.82 -4.76
N LEU A 153 -22.36 5.71 -5.16
CA LEU A 153 -21.49 6.46 -4.26
C LEU A 153 -21.87 7.94 -4.20
N VAL A 154 -21.87 8.47 -2.98
CA VAL A 154 -22.02 9.89 -2.68
C VAL A 154 -20.66 10.44 -2.23
N PRO A 155 -20.25 11.64 -2.68
CA PRO A 155 -19.04 12.30 -2.18
C PRO A 155 -19.09 12.47 -0.65
N TRP A 156 -17.96 12.20 -0.01
CA TRP A 156 -17.80 12.37 1.44
C TRP A 156 -16.47 13.06 1.73
N ILE A 157 -16.50 14.04 2.63
CA ILE A 157 -15.30 14.74 3.10
C ILE A 157 -14.97 14.23 4.51
N PRO A 158 -13.74 13.75 4.75
CA PRO A 158 -13.32 13.35 6.09
C PRO A 158 -13.45 14.52 7.09
N GLY A 159 -14.21 14.32 8.17
CA GLY A 159 -14.50 15.37 9.15
C GLY A 159 -13.28 15.78 10.00
N ASP A 160 -12.26 14.93 10.06
CA ASP A 160 -10.99 15.11 10.73
C ASP A 160 -9.86 15.56 9.78
N TRP A 161 -10.17 15.83 8.52
CA TRP A 161 -9.18 16.29 7.55
C TRP A 161 -8.51 17.58 8.00
N ASN A 162 -7.18 17.56 8.09
CA ASN A 162 -6.37 18.71 8.47
C ASN A 162 -5.72 19.33 7.21
N PRO A 163 -5.96 20.62 6.88
CA PRO A 163 -5.34 21.29 5.74
C PRO A 163 -3.83 21.45 5.88
N THR A 164 -3.30 21.47 7.11
CA THR A 164 -1.87 21.64 7.41
C THR A 164 -1.36 20.56 8.37
N PRO A 165 -1.25 19.30 7.92
CA PRO A 165 -0.69 18.23 8.74
C PRO A 165 0.75 18.55 9.17
N LYS A 166 1.16 18.02 10.33
CA LYS A 166 2.49 18.29 10.91
C LYS A 166 3.64 18.01 9.93
N TYR A 167 3.56 16.90 9.19
CA TYR A 167 4.59 16.47 8.25
C TYR A 167 4.87 17.47 7.12
N VAL A 168 3.93 18.36 6.79
CA VAL A 168 4.13 19.38 5.74
C VAL A 168 5.25 20.34 6.11
N LYS A 169 5.39 20.65 7.41
CA LYS A 169 6.46 21.54 7.91
C LYS A 169 7.85 20.89 7.79
N ASP A 170 7.90 19.57 7.78
CA ASP A 170 9.12 18.78 7.72
C ASP A 170 9.62 18.57 6.27
N VAL A 171 8.85 19.02 5.27
CA VAL A 171 9.28 19.08 3.85
C VAL A 171 9.98 20.42 3.61
N TYR A 172 11.29 20.40 3.32
CA TYR A 172 12.08 21.65 3.24
C TYR A 172 12.06 22.29 1.85
N ASP A 173 11.98 21.48 0.80
CA ASP A 173 11.87 21.95 -0.59
C ASP A 173 10.50 22.60 -0.82
N LEU A 174 10.47 23.89 -1.15
CA LEU A 174 9.24 24.67 -1.28
C LEU A 174 8.29 24.12 -2.38
N PRO A 175 8.76 23.74 -3.58
CA PRO A 175 7.92 23.06 -4.56
C PRO A 175 7.25 21.79 -4.04
N LEU A 176 8.00 20.90 -3.37
CA LEU A 176 7.41 19.69 -2.78
C LEU A 176 6.47 19.99 -1.61
N ARG A 177 6.76 21.02 -0.81
CA ARG A 177 5.89 21.45 0.30
C ARG A 177 4.53 21.94 -0.21
N ASN A 178 4.51 22.71 -1.30
CA ASN A 178 3.26 23.16 -1.90
C ASN A 178 2.51 21.97 -2.52
N TRP A 179 3.23 21.13 -3.28
CA TRP A 179 2.63 19.96 -3.90
C TRP A 179 2.04 18.97 -2.90
N ILE A 180 2.71 18.70 -1.77
CA ILE A 180 2.18 17.75 -0.78
C ILE A 180 0.91 18.25 -0.08
N GLN A 181 0.67 19.57 -0.06
CA GLN A 181 -0.61 20.14 0.37
C GLN A 181 -1.73 19.84 -0.64
N GLU A 182 -1.42 19.92 -1.94
CA GLU A 182 -2.36 19.53 -3.00
C GLU A 182 -2.69 18.03 -2.94
N VAL A 183 -1.67 17.18 -2.73
CA VAL A 183 -1.87 15.74 -2.53
C VAL A 183 -2.75 15.47 -1.30
N ASN A 184 -2.51 16.15 -0.17
CA ASN A 184 -3.36 16.05 1.02
C ASN A 184 -4.81 16.50 0.75
N ALA A 185 -5.02 17.49 -0.12
CA ALA A 185 -6.37 17.94 -0.47
C ALA A 185 -7.16 16.91 -1.30
N ARG A 186 -6.48 15.96 -1.98
CA ARG A 186 -7.12 14.90 -2.76
C ARG A 186 -7.95 13.93 -1.91
N TRP A 187 -7.69 13.81 -0.61
CA TRP A 187 -8.54 13.01 0.29
C TRP A 187 -10.01 13.48 0.29
N LYS A 188 -10.27 14.78 0.10
CA LYS A 188 -11.62 15.33 -0.04
C LYS A 188 -12.30 14.93 -1.36
N VAL A 189 -11.51 14.60 -2.37
CA VAL A 189 -11.99 14.20 -3.71
C VAL A 189 -12.19 12.69 -3.80
N LEU A 190 -11.44 11.90 -3.03
CA LEU A 190 -11.52 10.43 -3.01
C LEU A 190 -12.46 9.86 -1.96
N GLY A 191 -12.85 10.65 -0.94
CA GLY A 191 -13.77 10.21 0.08
C GLY A 191 -15.17 9.93 -0.49
N ARG A 192 -15.71 8.75 -0.18
CA ARG A 192 -17.02 8.28 -0.63
C ARG A 192 -17.80 7.69 0.53
N LYS A 193 -19.12 7.69 0.37
CA LYS A 193 -20.06 6.93 1.19
C LYS A 193 -21.06 6.27 0.24
N LEU A 194 -21.49 5.05 0.52
CA LEU A 194 -22.58 4.44 -0.23
C LEU A 194 -23.89 5.19 0.03
N SER A 195 -24.71 5.32 -1.02
CA SER A 195 -26.01 5.98 -0.94
C SER A 195 -26.95 5.20 0.01
N GLU A 196 -27.95 5.90 0.56
CA GLU A 196 -28.99 5.22 1.35
C GLU A 196 -29.81 4.26 0.46
N ASP A 197 -29.88 4.53 -0.83
CA ASP A 197 -30.51 3.64 -1.81
C ASP A 197 -29.82 2.27 -1.88
N VAL A 198 -28.48 2.21 -1.94
CA VAL A 198 -27.74 0.93 -1.91
C VAL A 198 -28.01 0.15 -0.62
N LYS A 199 -28.20 0.84 0.51
CA LYS A 199 -28.52 0.19 1.79
C LYS A 199 -29.91 -0.47 1.79
N ILE A 200 -30.88 0.21 1.17
CA ILE A 200 -32.29 -0.20 1.13
C ILE A 200 -32.50 -1.26 0.05
N ASN A 201 -31.88 -1.07 -1.12
CA ASN A 201 -32.06 -1.84 -2.35
C ASN A 201 -30.78 -2.61 -2.74
N GLU A 202 -30.11 -3.20 -1.76
CA GLU A 202 -28.83 -3.92 -1.94
C GLU A 202 -28.95 -5.10 -2.92
N ASP A 203 -30.14 -5.63 -3.11
CA ASP A 203 -30.48 -6.69 -4.07
C ASP A 203 -30.51 -6.23 -5.53
N LEU A 204 -30.55 -4.93 -5.79
CA LEU A 204 -30.61 -4.35 -7.13
C LEU A 204 -29.23 -3.91 -7.65
N THR A 205 -28.15 -4.13 -6.91
CA THR A 205 -26.81 -3.69 -7.29
C THR A 205 -25.78 -4.76 -6.96
N SER A 206 -24.65 -4.73 -7.67
CA SER A 206 -23.46 -5.52 -7.33
C SER A 206 -22.72 -4.97 -6.11
N GLN A 207 -22.98 -3.70 -5.73
CA GLN A 207 -22.34 -3.03 -4.60
C GLN A 207 -22.78 -3.63 -3.26
N ILE A 208 -21.81 -3.95 -2.40
CA ILE A 208 -22.10 -4.46 -1.05
C ILE A 208 -22.16 -3.29 -0.08
N TYR A 209 -23.29 -3.16 0.64
CA TYR A 209 -23.45 -2.04 1.56
C TYR A 209 -22.50 -2.13 2.75
N VAL A 210 -21.74 -1.04 2.96
CA VAL A 210 -20.95 -0.81 4.16
C VAL A 210 -21.44 0.46 4.89
N PRO A 211 -21.57 0.44 6.22
CA PRO A 211 -22.17 1.55 6.96
C PRO A 211 -21.26 2.80 7.07
N ASN A 212 -19.95 2.62 6.91
CA ASN A 212 -18.96 3.67 7.11
C ASN A 212 -18.45 4.22 5.77
N PRO A 213 -18.13 5.53 5.70
CA PRO A 213 -17.42 6.10 4.56
C PRO A 213 -16.03 5.47 4.35
N PHE A 214 -15.52 5.54 3.13
CA PHE A 214 -14.22 4.98 2.73
C PHE A 214 -13.53 5.85 1.66
N ILE A 215 -12.26 5.58 1.43
CA ILE A 215 -11.48 6.17 0.34
C ILE A 215 -11.43 5.16 -0.80
N ILE A 216 -11.84 5.56 -2.00
CA ILE A 216 -11.66 4.74 -3.20
C ILE A 216 -10.28 4.97 -3.82
N PRO A 217 -9.71 3.99 -4.55
CA PRO A 217 -8.47 4.21 -5.28
C PRO A 217 -8.56 5.36 -6.29
N GLY A 218 -9.64 5.43 -7.07
CA GLY A 218 -9.89 6.46 -8.09
C GLY A 218 -10.17 5.89 -9.48
N GLY A 219 -10.78 6.68 -10.37
CA GLY A 219 -11.16 6.25 -11.73
C GLY A 219 -12.27 5.21 -11.72
N ARG A 220 -12.07 4.09 -12.45
CA ARG A 220 -13.03 2.96 -12.54
C ARG A 220 -13.21 2.16 -11.24
N PHE A 221 -12.32 2.35 -10.28
CA PHE A 221 -12.32 1.62 -9.01
C PHE A 221 -13.21 2.34 -8.00
N THR A 222 -14.48 1.92 -7.96
CA THR A 222 -15.56 2.52 -7.18
C THR A 222 -15.87 1.75 -5.88
N GLU A 223 -15.14 0.66 -5.63
CA GLU A 223 -15.28 -0.20 -4.45
C GLU A 223 -14.17 0.02 -3.41
N MET A 224 -14.33 -0.60 -2.25
CA MET A 224 -13.22 -0.84 -1.31
C MET A 224 -12.36 -2.00 -1.82
N TYR A 225 -11.02 -1.86 -1.76
CA TYR A 225 -10.07 -2.90 -2.20
C TYR A 225 -9.36 -3.56 -1.02
N TYR A 226 -9.14 -4.88 -1.10
CA TYR A 226 -8.86 -5.71 0.07
C TYR A 226 -7.46 -5.56 0.65
N TRP A 227 -6.40 -5.33 -0.13
CA TRP A 227 -5.06 -5.13 0.46
C TRP A 227 -4.93 -3.85 1.29
N ASP A 228 -5.86 -2.90 1.11
CA ASP A 228 -6.07 -1.77 2.02
C ASP A 228 -6.53 -2.22 3.41
N SER A 229 -6.99 -3.47 3.56
CA SER A 229 -7.47 -4.04 4.82
C SER A 229 -6.40 -4.28 5.86
N TYR A 230 -5.12 -4.18 5.51
CA TYR A 230 -4.06 -4.03 6.52
C TYR A 230 -4.37 -2.83 7.44
N TRP A 231 -4.74 -1.69 6.84
CA TRP A 231 -5.14 -0.49 7.57
C TRP A 231 -6.51 -0.62 8.22
N ILE A 232 -7.39 -1.46 7.67
CA ILE A 232 -8.69 -1.78 8.29
C ILE A 232 -8.48 -2.63 9.53
N ILE A 233 -7.63 -3.66 9.52
CA ILE A 233 -7.28 -4.42 10.73
C ILE A 233 -6.60 -3.50 11.73
N GLU A 234 -5.60 -2.70 11.33
CA GLU A 234 -4.95 -1.73 12.22
C GLU A 234 -5.97 -0.76 12.83
N GLY A 235 -6.90 -0.24 12.02
CA GLY A 235 -8.01 0.61 12.46
C GLY A 235 -9.02 -0.08 13.35
N LEU A 236 -9.41 -1.34 13.06
CA LEU A 236 -10.29 -2.16 13.89
C LEU A 236 -9.65 -2.41 15.26
N LEU A 237 -8.33 -2.64 15.29
CA LEU A 237 -7.57 -2.80 16.52
C LEU A 237 -7.49 -1.48 17.31
N LEU A 238 -7.18 -0.36 16.66
CA LEU A 238 -7.17 0.97 17.28
C LEU A 238 -8.55 1.42 17.77
N SER A 239 -9.63 0.90 17.17
CA SER A 239 -11.03 1.22 17.51
C SER A 239 -11.65 0.25 18.52
N GLY A 240 -10.88 -0.67 19.12
CA GLY A 240 -11.39 -1.62 20.09
C GLY A 240 -12.26 -2.75 19.50
N MET A 241 -12.34 -2.87 18.17
CA MET A 241 -13.18 -3.83 17.43
C MET A 241 -12.48 -5.18 17.27
N HIS A 242 -12.07 -5.69 18.42
CA HIS A 242 -11.14 -6.78 18.57
C HIS A 242 -11.66 -8.09 17.94
N ASP A 243 -12.89 -8.52 18.25
CA ASP A 243 -13.40 -9.83 17.82
C ASP A 243 -13.62 -9.96 16.31
N THR A 244 -13.86 -8.83 15.64
CA THR A 244 -13.97 -8.73 14.19
C THR A 244 -12.61 -8.85 13.52
N ALA A 245 -11.58 -8.20 14.05
CA ALA A 245 -10.22 -8.24 13.51
C ALA A 245 -9.53 -9.60 13.66
N LYS A 246 -9.90 -10.40 14.66
CA LYS A 246 -9.02 -11.45 15.20
C LYS A 246 -8.97 -12.79 14.46
N GLU A 247 -10.11 -13.38 14.05
CA GLU A 247 -10.07 -14.82 13.70
C GLU A 247 -10.67 -15.19 12.37
N LYS A 248 -11.71 -14.49 11.91
CA LYS A 248 -12.44 -14.93 10.71
C LYS A 248 -11.57 -14.86 9.47
N GLU A 249 -10.82 -13.78 9.31
CA GLU A 249 -9.90 -13.59 8.20
C GLU A 249 -8.72 -14.56 8.25
N TYR A 250 -8.00 -14.64 9.37
CA TYR A 250 -6.89 -15.59 9.50
C TYR A 250 -7.35 -17.05 9.35
N SER A 251 -8.54 -17.38 9.87
CA SER A 251 -9.16 -18.71 9.68
C SER A 251 -9.53 -18.98 8.24
N PHE A 252 -9.98 -17.97 7.47
CA PHE A 252 -10.21 -18.12 6.04
C PHE A 252 -8.91 -18.54 5.35
N TRP A 253 -7.82 -17.80 5.56
CA TRP A 253 -6.53 -18.12 4.95
C TRP A 253 -6.03 -19.52 5.36
N LEU A 254 -6.11 -19.86 6.65
CA LEU A 254 -5.75 -21.20 7.12
C LEU A 254 -6.57 -22.31 6.45
N LYS A 255 -7.89 -22.14 6.34
CA LYS A 255 -8.80 -23.20 5.87
C LYS A 255 -8.91 -23.28 4.35
N LYS A 256 -8.79 -22.14 3.66
CA LYS A 256 -9.12 -22.01 2.24
C LYS A 256 -7.91 -21.78 1.34
N ARG A 257 -6.78 -21.36 1.92
CA ARG A 257 -5.59 -20.93 1.16
C ARG A 257 -4.29 -21.58 1.65
N SER A 258 -4.29 -22.33 2.75
CA SER A 258 -3.12 -23.05 3.22
C SER A 258 -3.06 -24.48 2.67
N ILE A 259 -1.86 -24.92 2.31
CA ILE A 259 -1.53 -26.28 1.93
C ILE A 259 -0.30 -26.75 2.72
N THR A 260 -0.02 -28.05 2.69
CA THR A 260 1.21 -28.62 3.25
C THR A 260 2.10 -29.11 2.11
N ILE A 261 3.33 -28.61 2.07
CA ILE A 261 4.38 -29.06 1.14
C ILE A 261 5.46 -29.83 1.91
N THR A 262 6.30 -30.58 1.20
CA THR A 262 7.44 -31.29 1.78
C THR A 262 8.74 -30.74 1.21
N VAL A 263 9.64 -30.26 2.08
CA VAL A 263 10.99 -29.79 1.74
C VAL A 263 11.96 -30.49 2.69
N ASP A 264 13.04 -31.08 2.18
CA ASP A 264 14.02 -31.86 2.97
C ASP A 264 13.39 -32.92 3.88
N ASN A 265 12.39 -33.67 3.38
CA ASN A 265 11.61 -34.65 4.16
C ASN A 265 10.86 -34.08 5.38
N LYS A 266 10.72 -32.76 5.48
CA LYS A 266 9.94 -32.07 6.52
C LYS A 266 8.73 -31.39 5.90
N ARG A 267 7.62 -31.43 6.62
CA ARG A 267 6.36 -30.80 6.18
C ARG A 267 6.31 -29.36 6.63
N TYR A 268 5.95 -28.47 5.72
CA TYR A 268 5.78 -27.05 5.98
C TYR A 268 4.41 -26.60 5.49
N ARG A 269 3.74 -25.78 6.30
CA ARG A 269 2.55 -25.06 5.86
C ARG A 269 2.97 -23.87 5.02
N VAL A 270 2.35 -23.74 3.86
CA VAL A 270 2.46 -22.57 3.00
C VAL A 270 1.08 -22.11 2.56
N PHE A 271 0.97 -20.84 2.20
CA PHE A 271 -0.25 -20.22 1.69
C PHE A 271 -0.09 -19.90 0.20
N GLN A 272 -1.18 -20.06 -0.55
CA GLN A 272 -1.27 -19.73 -1.97
C GLN A 272 -2.59 -19.01 -2.27
N TYR A 273 -2.60 -18.17 -3.29
CA TYR A 273 -3.84 -17.67 -3.88
C TYR A 273 -4.47 -18.80 -4.69
N ASN A 274 -5.75 -19.09 -4.47
CA ASN A 274 -6.40 -20.24 -5.09
C ASN A 274 -7.91 -20.08 -5.16
N GLU A 275 -8.37 -19.57 -6.29
CA GLU A 275 -9.77 -19.49 -6.65
C GLU A 275 -10.06 -20.43 -7.82
N ALA A 276 -10.47 -21.67 -7.50
CA ALA A 276 -10.77 -22.69 -8.49
C ALA A 276 -12.10 -22.39 -9.20
N THR A 277 -12.08 -22.25 -10.52
CA THR A 277 -13.26 -21.91 -11.30
C THR A 277 -13.16 -22.42 -12.75
N SER A 278 -14.32 -22.66 -13.36
CA SER A 278 -14.46 -22.85 -14.82
C SER A 278 -15.01 -21.62 -15.52
N GLU A 279 -15.31 -20.55 -14.77
CA GLU A 279 -16.05 -19.40 -15.27
C GLU A 279 -15.13 -18.18 -15.38
N PRO A 280 -15.27 -17.37 -16.45
CA PRO A 280 -14.65 -16.06 -16.55
C PRO A 280 -14.96 -15.15 -15.37
N ARG A 281 -14.12 -14.13 -15.18
CA ARG A 281 -14.42 -13.00 -14.29
C ARG A 281 -15.56 -12.17 -14.88
N PRO A 282 -16.65 -11.88 -14.15
CA PRO A 282 -17.73 -11.04 -14.66
C PRO A 282 -17.24 -9.68 -15.16
N GLU A 283 -16.28 -9.05 -14.48
CA GLU A 283 -15.77 -7.71 -14.77
C GLU A 283 -14.85 -7.64 -15.98
N SER A 284 -14.49 -8.80 -16.55
CA SER A 284 -13.61 -8.96 -17.70
C SER A 284 -14.02 -10.16 -18.57
N TYR A 285 -15.31 -10.50 -18.57
CA TYR A 285 -15.84 -11.75 -19.12
C TYR A 285 -15.45 -11.96 -20.58
N HIS A 286 -15.60 -10.93 -21.43
CA HIS A 286 -15.23 -11.04 -22.84
C HIS A 286 -13.73 -11.31 -23.03
N HIS A 287 -12.87 -10.58 -22.34
CA HIS A 287 -11.41 -10.73 -22.43
C HIS A 287 -10.97 -12.13 -21.97
N ASP A 288 -11.48 -12.57 -20.82
CA ASP A 288 -11.22 -13.90 -20.25
C ASP A 288 -11.68 -15.01 -21.21
N GLN A 289 -12.87 -14.89 -21.80
CA GLN A 289 -13.37 -15.87 -22.78
C GLN A 289 -12.53 -15.93 -24.04
N GLU A 290 -12.16 -14.76 -24.60
CA GLU A 290 -11.32 -14.70 -25.80
C GLU A 290 -9.94 -15.31 -25.58
N LEU A 291 -9.34 -15.11 -24.40
CA LEU A 291 -8.06 -15.71 -24.04
C LEU A 291 -8.09 -17.24 -24.06
N VAL A 292 -9.18 -17.84 -23.56
CA VAL A 292 -9.28 -19.30 -23.39
C VAL A 292 -10.05 -20.01 -24.49
N LYS A 293 -10.58 -19.29 -25.49
CA LYS A 293 -11.53 -19.83 -26.49
C LYS A 293 -11.01 -21.07 -27.23
N ASN A 294 -9.72 -21.09 -27.56
CA ASN A 294 -9.08 -22.14 -28.34
C ASN A 294 -8.28 -23.14 -27.48
N LEU A 295 -8.35 -23.05 -26.16
CA LEU A 295 -7.62 -23.92 -25.26
C LEU A 295 -8.40 -25.23 -24.99
N PRO A 296 -7.70 -26.37 -24.80
CA PRO A 296 -8.29 -27.58 -24.26
C PRO A 296 -8.99 -27.30 -22.92
N TRP A 297 -10.04 -28.06 -22.60
CA TRP A 297 -10.84 -27.84 -21.37
C TRP A 297 -9.98 -27.76 -20.09
N LYS A 298 -8.98 -28.64 -19.95
CA LYS A 298 -8.07 -28.65 -18.81
C LYS A 298 -7.30 -27.33 -18.67
N ASP A 299 -6.76 -26.82 -19.78
CA ASP A 299 -6.03 -25.56 -19.79
C ASP A 299 -6.95 -24.36 -19.60
N LYS A 300 -8.17 -24.40 -20.15
CA LYS A 300 -9.19 -23.38 -19.90
C LYS A 300 -9.47 -23.23 -18.41
N VAL A 301 -9.76 -24.33 -17.71
CA VAL A 301 -10.03 -24.31 -16.25
C VAL A 301 -8.80 -23.80 -15.48
N ARG A 302 -7.59 -24.24 -15.85
CA ARG A 302 -6.35 -23.78 -15.23
C ARG A 302 -6.16 -22.27 -15.39
N VAL A 303 -6.28 -21.75 -16.62
CA VAL A 303 -6.09 -20.33 -16.92
C VAL A 303 -7.16 -19.48 -16.23
N LEU A 304 -8.45 -19.86 -16.31
CA LEU A 304 -9.54 -19.12 -15.65
C LEU A 304 -9.37 -19.07 -14.12
N SER A 305 -8.98 -20.18 -13.51
CA SER A 305 -8.65 -20.20 -12.08
C SER A 305 -7.40 -19.36 -11.76
N GLY A 306 -6.41 -19.39 -12.65
CA GLY A 306 -5.21 -18.55 -12.60
C GLY A 306 -5.55 -17.05 -12.63
N LEU A 307 -6.50 -16.64 -13.48
CA LEU A 307 -6.94 -15.25 -13.62
C LEU A 307 -7.54 -14.74 -12.32
N LYS A 308 -8.52 -15.46 -11.76
CA LYS A 308 -9.15 -15.10 -10.48
C LYS A 308 -8.16 -15.12 -9.31
N SER A 309 -7.26 -16.10 -9.29
CA SER A 309 -6.22 -16.18 -8.26
C SER A 309 -5.18 -15.06 -8.37
N ALA A 310 -4.84 -14.63 -9.59
CA ALA A 310 -3.95 -13.48 -9.81
C ALA A 310 -4.61 -12.17 -9.39
N ALA A 311 -5.91 -12.01 -9.66
CA ALA A 311 -6.70 -10.90 -9.14
C ALA A 311 -6.76 -10.91 -7.59
N GLU A 312 -6.96 -12.08 -6.96
CA GLU A 312 -6.88 -12.23 -5.49
C GLU A 312 -5.51 -11.81 -4.94
N SER A 313 -4.44 -12.00 -5.71
CA SER A 313 -3.09 -11.58 -5.34
C SER A 313 -2.85 -10.06 -5.42
N GLY A 314 -3.74 -9.34 -6.12
CA GLY A 314 -3.58 -7.93 -6.50
C GLY A 314 -2.53 -7.69 -7.58
N TRP A 315 -2.07 -8.73 -8.29
CA TRP A 315 -1.05 -8.67 -9.34
C TRP A 315 -1.57 -9.26 -10.67
N ASP A 316 -2.73 -8.77 -11.11
CA ASP A 316 -3.41 -9.10 -12.36
C ASP A 316 -2.97 -8.14 -13.49
N PHE A 317 -2.10 -8.48 -14.43
CA PHE A 317 -1.31 -9.71 -14.50
C PHE A 317 0.19 -9.43 -14.52
N SER A 318 0.96 -10.50 -14.30
CA SER A 318 2.41 -10.51 -14.22
C SER A 318 2.95 -11.84 -14.73
N SER A 319 4.10 -11.78 -15.40
CA SER A 319 4.94 -12.95 -15.71
C SER A 319 5.28 -13.79 -14.48
N ARG A 320 5.21 -13.19 -13.28
CA ARG A 320 5.35 -13.87 -11.98
C ARG A 320 4.45 -15.11 -11.86
N TRP A 321 3.26 -15.07 -12.44
CA TRP A 321 2.23 -16.11 -12.30
C TRP A 321 2.15 -17.09 -13.49
N MET A 322 3.01 -16.90 -14.49
CA MET A 322 2.95 -17.65 -15.75
C MET A 322 3.90 -18.83 -15.70
N LEU A 323 3.32 -20.01 -15.48
CA LEU A 323 4.01 -21.30 -15.45
C LEU A 323 3.32 -22.26 -16.42
N THR A 324 4.11 -22.89 -17.30
CA THR A 324 3.65 -24.03 -18.08
C THR A 324 3.11 -25.15 -17.16
N GLU A 325 2.48 -26.15 -17.76
CA GLU A 325 1.98 -27.32 -17.02
C GLU A 325 3.09 -28.06 -16.22
N ASP A 326 4.32 -28.08 -16.73
CA ASP A 326 5.50 -28.64 -16.05
C ASP A 326 6.21 -27.64 -15.10
N GLY A 327 5.57 -26.49 -14.84
CA GLY A 327 6.04 -25.50 -13.87
C GLY A 327 7.20 -24.64 -14.36
N VAL A 328 7.44 -24.53 -15.67
CA VAL A 328 8.49 -23.66 -16.24
C VAL A 328 7.94 -22.26 -16.46
N ARG A 329 8.72 -21.24 -16.11
CA ARG A 329 8.29 -19.85 -16.33
C ARG A 329 8.19 -19.49 -17.79
N THR A 330 7.12 -18.76 -18.12
CA THR A 330 6.92 -18.18 -19.44
C THR A 330 6.48 -16.71 -19.31
N LYS A 331 6.09 -16.12 -20.43
CA LYS A 331 5.48 -14.79 -20.49
C LYS A 331 4.11 -14.83 -21.18
N ASN A 332 3.53 -16.02 -21.34
CA ASN A 332 2.28 -16.19 -22.07
C ASN A 332 1.12 -16.26 -21.08
N MET A 333 0.08 -15.44 -21.31
CA MET A 333 -1.14 -15.46 -20.50
C MET A 333 -1.88 -16.81 -20.54
N THR A 334 -1.70 -17.62 -21.58
CA THR A 334 -2.24 -18.99 -21.66
C THR A 334 -1.55 -19.97 -20.70
N ASP A 335 -0.42 -19.58 -20.12
CA ASP A 335 0.32 -20.33 -19.10
C ASP A 335 0.05 -19.79 -17.69
N LEU A 336 -0.98 -18.95 -17.50
CA LEU A 336 -1.31 -18.44 -16.18
C LEU A 336 -1.68 -19.59 -15.23
N ASN A 337 -0.94 -19.71 -14.12
CA ASN A 337 -1.09 -20.79 -13.16
C ASN A 337 -0.70 -20.33 -11.75
N THR A 338 -1.31 -19.24 -11.29
CA THR A 338 -1.07 -18.61 -9.98
C THR A 338 -1.17 -19.60 -8.81
N MET A 339 -2.10 -20.57 -8.91
CA MET A 339 -2.35 -21.58 -7.88
C MET A 339 -1.17 -22.55 -7.67
N ALA A 340 -0.27 -22.65 -8.64
CA ALA A 340 0.94 -23.49 -8.56
C ALA A 340 2.10 -22.80 -7.83
N ILE A 341 1.90 -21.58 -7.33
CA ILE A 341 2.93 -20.78 -6.67
C ILE A 341 2.49 -20.50 -5.25
N ALA A 342 3.35 -20.83 -4.29
CA ALA A 342 3.25 -20.29 -2.94
C ALA A 342 4.03 -18.95 -2.91
N PRO A 343 3.35 -17.79 -2.81
CA PRO A 343 4.04 -16.51 -2.92
C PRO A 343 4.71 -16.13 -1.61
N VAL A 344 5.95 -15.67 -1.68
CA VAL A 344 6.72 -15.23 -0.52
C VAL A 344 6.00 -14.10 0.23
N CYS A 345 5.40 -13.16 -0.50
CA CYS A 345 4.71 -12.01 0.10
C CYS A 345 3.51 -12.43 0.95
N LEU A 346 2.69 -13.37 0.46
CA LEU A 346 1.53 -13.86 1.21
C LEU A 346 1.99 -14.58 2.48
N ASN A 347 2.98 -15.46 2.38
CA ASN A 347 3.47 -16.22 3.53
C ASN A 347 4.14 -15.32 4.58
N SER A 348 4.83 -14.27 4.13
CA SER A 348 5.38 -13.21 4.98
C SER A 348 4.30 -12.45 5.75
N LEU A 349 3.20 -12.07 5.07
CA LEU A 349 2.05 -11.41 5.67
C LEU A 349 1.33 -12.33 6.67
N MET A 350 1.17 -13.61 6.35
CA MET A 350 0.57 -14.57 7.28
C MET A 350 1.40 -14.74 8.55
N GLY A 351 2.74 -14.71 8.44
CA GLY A 351 3.63 -14.68 9.61
C GLY A 351 3.45 -13.42 10.47
N LEU A 352 3.33 -12.24 9.83
CA LEU A 352 3.04 -10.99 10.54
C LEU A 352 1.68 -11.04 11.23
N ASN A 353 0.64 -11.47 10.53
CA ASN A 353 -0.72 -11.55 11.06
C ASN A 353 -0.77 -12.49 12.28
N ALA A 354 -0.11 -13.65 12.22
CA ALA A 354 -0.02 -14.55 13.38
C ALA A 354 0.67 -13.89 14.58
N ARG A 355 1.77 -13.15 14.34
CA ARG A 355 2.47 -12.43 15.42
C ARG A 355 1.60 -11.33 16.03
N LEU A 356 0.94 -10.52 15.20
CA LEU A 356 0.02 -9.48 15.66
C LEU A 356 -1.14 -10.08 16.46
N LEU A 357 -1.72 -11.20 16.02
CA LEU A 357 -2.77 -11.89 16.77
C LEU A 357 -2.28 -12.43 18.11
N SER A 358 -1.05 -12.92 18.17
CA SER A 358 -0.43 -13.33 19.44
C SER A 358 -0.33 -12.15 20.41
N GLU A 359 0.30 -11.05 19.99
CA GLU A 359 0.46 -9.83 20.80
C GLU A 359 -0.90 -9.27 21.22
N PHE A 360 -1.85 -9.30 20.31
CA PHE A 360 -3.19 -8.84 20.54
C PHE A 360 -3.92 -9.67 21.63
N TYR A 361 -3.84 -11.00 21.56
CA TYR A 361 -4.45 -11.85 22.58
C TYR A 361 -3.71 -11.79 23.92
N ASP A 362 -2.44 -11.42 23.92
CA ASP A 362 -1.67 -11.13 25.12
C ASP A 362 -2.22 -9.89 25.85
N ILE A 363 -2.48 -8.80 25.10
CA ILE A 363 -3.08 -7.56 25.62
C ILE A 363 -4.47 -7.80 26.22
N LEU A 364 -5.23 -8.75 25.65
CA LEU A 364 -6.54 -9.15 26.18
C LEU A 364 -6.47 -10.19 27.29
N GLU A 365 -5.28 -10.52 27.78
CA GLU A 365 -5.05 -11.52 28.83
C GLU A 365 -5.56 -12.93 28.45
N ASN A 366 -5.77 -13.19 27.15
CA ASN A 366 -6.14 -14.50 26.63
C ASN A 366 -4.88 -15.31 26.30
N ASN A 367 -4.22 -15.77 27.36
CA ASN A 367 -2.97 -16.52 27.31
C ASN A 367 -3.02 -17.78 26.40
N THR A 368 -4.18 -18.45 26.33
CA THR A 368 -4.34 -19.65 25.50
C THR A 368 -4.24 -19.30 24.02
N LYS A 369 -5.00 -18.29 23.56
CA LYS A 369 -4.97 -17.88 22.16
C LYS A 369 -3.66 -17.19 21.80
N SER A 370 -3.10 -16.38 22.69
CA SER A 370 -1.76 -15.80 22.53
C SER A 370 -0.73 -16.88 22.21
N LYS A 371 -0.66 -17.96 23.01
CA LYS A 371 0.26 -19.10 22.76
C LYS A 371 0.00 -19.82 21.43
N ILE A 372 -1.26 -19.99 21.02
CA ILE A 372 -1.61 -20.63 19.74
C ILE A 372 -1.05 -19.81 18.58
N TYR A 373 -1.33 -18.50 18.56
CA TYR A 373 -0.88 -17.62 17.49
C TYR A 373 0.63 -17.38 17.53
N LYS A 374 1.24 -17.41 18.71
CA LYS A 374 2.70 -17.42 18.85
C LYS A 374 3.32 -18.64 18.17
N SER A 375 2.79 -19.84 18.43
CA SER A 375 3.25 -21.07 17.77
C SER A 375 3.10 -21.02 16.26
N LEU A 376 2.00 -20.44 15.76
CA LEU A 376 1.78 -20.25 14.31
C LEU A 376 2.78 -19.24 13.72
N ALA A 377 3.08 -18.15 14.42
CA ALA A 377 4.09 -17.18 14.00
C ALA A 377 5.49 -17.81 13.93
N ASP A 378 5.84 -18.64 14.92
CA ASP A 378 7.13 -19.35 14.98
C ASP A 378 7.24 -20.44 13.89
N GLU A 379 6.15 -21.15 13.60
CA GLU A 379 6.03 -22.07 12.46
C GLU A 379 6.29 -21.31 11.15
N MET A 380 5.59 -20.19 10.93
CA MET A 380 5.76 -19.38 9.72
C MET A 380 7.17 -18.83 9.57
N ASN A 381 7.79 -18.35 10.65
CA ASN A 381 9.16 -17.86 10.60
C ASN A 381 10.15 -18.99 10.24
N THR A 382 9.89 -20.21 10.71
CA THR A 382 10.67 -21.40 10.30
C THR A 382 10.44 -21.70 8.81
N THR A 383 9.20 -21.67 8.33
CA THR A 383 8.86 -21.82 6.91
C THR A 383 9.59 -20.79 6.04
N MET A 384 9.63 -19.51 6.44
CA MET A 384 10.37 -18.47 5.71
C MET A 384 11.85 -18.81 5.53
N SER A 385 12.47 -19.47 6.51
CA SER A 385 13.89 -19.86 6.45
C SER A 385 14.15 -21.08 5.58
N ARG A 386 13.23 -22.05 5.57
CA ARG A 386 13.43 -23.38 4.99
C ARG A 386 12.86 -23.51 3.59
N VAL A 387 11.76 -22.81 3.30
CA VAL A 387 11.04 -22.92 2.04
C VAL A 387 11.37 -21.77 1.11
N PHE A 388 11.35 -20.54 1.63
CA PHE A 388 11.38 -19.34 0.79
C PHE A 388 12.77 -18.73 0.64
N TRP A 389 13.69 -18.94 1.59
CA TRP A 389 15.04 -18.37 1.52
C TRP A 389 15.94 -19.07 0.49
N SER A 390 16.48 -18.31 -0.46
CA SER A 390 17.50 -18.78 -1.40
C SER A 390 18.89 -18.43 -0.91
N GLU A 391 19.71 -19.45 -0.59
CA GLU A 391 21.13 -19.24 -0.27
C GLU A 391 21.93 -18.74 -1.47
N ARG A 392 21.51 -19.10 -2.70
CA ARG A 392 22.16 -18.64 -3.93
C ARG A 392 21.92 -17.15 -4.14
N ASP A 393 20.67 -16.72 -3.99
CA ASP A 393 20.26 -15.37 -4.37
C ASP A 393 20.39 -14.39 -3.20
N GLY A 394 20.42 -14.88 -1.96
CA GLY A 394 20.52 -14.06 -0.74
C GLY A 394 19.23 -13.29 -0.44
N VAL A 395 18.08 -13.86 -0.80
CA VAL A 395 16.75 -13.26 -0.64
C VAL A 395 15.68 -14.35 -0.54
N TRP A 396 14.48 -13.99 -0.11
CA TRP A 396 13.31 -14.87 -0.20
C TRP A 396 12.67 -14.81 -1.59
N LEU A 397 12.36 -15.97 -2.15
CA LEU A 397 11.77 -16.15 -3.47
C LEU A 397 10.43 -16.88 -3.36
N ASP A 398 9.58 -16.76 -4.38
CA ASP A 398 8.37 -17.58 -4.47
C ASP A 398 8.73 -19.07 -4.62
N TYR A 399 7.83 -19.96 -4.17
CA TYR A 399 8.05 -21.40 -4.24
C TYR A 399 7.12 -22.05 -5.27
N ASN A 400 7.70 -22.83 -6.18
CA ASN A 400 6.99 -23.59 -7.21
C ASN A 400 6.49 -24.91 -6.61
N ILE A 401 5.18 -25.04 -6.49
CA ILE A 401 4.56 -26.22 -5.87
C ILE A 401 4.60 -27.44 -6.81
N LEU A 402 4.68 -27.23 -8.13
CA LEU A 402 4.76 -28.32 -9.12
C LEU A 402 6.15 -28.94 -9.16
N ARG A 403 7.19 -28.09 -9.16
CA ARG A 403 8.60 -28.52 -9.26
C ARG A 403 9.30 -28.68 -7.92
N LEU A 404 8.64 -28.27 -6.84
CA LEU A 404 9.16 -28.28 -5.46
C LEU A 404 10.48 -27.50 -5.30
N GLU A 405 10.58 -26.36 -5.98
CA GLU A 405 11.79 -25.53 -6.00
C GLU A 405 11.48 -24.02 -5.92
N LEU A 406 12.49 -23.22 -5.54
CA LEU A 406 12.40 -21.77 -5.55
C LEU A 406 12.38 -21.20 -6.98
N ILE A 407 11.63 -20.12 -7.18
CA ILE A 407 11.48 -19.43 -8.47
C ILE A 407 12.40 -18.20 -8.51
N PRO A 408 13.55 -18.22 -9.20
CA PRO A 408 14.52 -17.13 -9.14
C PRO A 408 14.20 -15.94 -10.02
N GLY A 409 14.02 -14.77 -9.46
CA GLY A 409 13.86 -13.55 -10.25
C GLY A 409 13.51 -12.41 -9.34
N PHE A 410 13.91 -11.21 -9.75
CA PHE A 410 13.62 -10.02 -8.98
C PHE A 410 12.15 -9.65 -9.07
N TYR A 411 11.51 -9.63 -7.89
CA TYR A 411 10.26 -8.96 -7.64
C TYR A 411 10.39 -8.18 -6.31
N PRO A 412 9.88 -6.95 -6.18
CA PRO A 412 9.92 -6.20 -4.92
C PRO A 412 9.30 -6.96 -3.73
N SER A 413 8.34 -7.84 -4.02
CA SER A 413 7.71 -8.74 -3.06
C SER A 413 8.68 -9.71 -2.38
N ASN A 414 9.84 -10.01 -3.00
CA ASN A 414 10.94 -10.74 -2.37
C ASN A 414 11.42 -10.08 -1.07
N LEU A 415 11.26 -8.76 -0.93
CA LEU A 415 11.67 -7.97 0.22
C LEU A 415 10.53 -7.75 1.23
N MET A 416 9.33 -8.28 0.99
CA MET A 416 8.23 -8.26 1.95
C MET A 416 8.66 -8.71 3.36
N PRO A 417 9.51 -9.76 3.52
CA PRO A 417 9.98 -10.19 4.83
C PRO A 417 10.81 -9.17 5.61
N LEU A 418 11.44 -8.20 4.94
CA LEU A 418 12.08 -7.07 5.62
C LEU A 418 11.05 -6.15 6.28
N TRP A 419 9.96 -5.85 5.58
CA TRP A 419 8.91 -4.96 6.06
C TRP A 419 8.07 -5.62 7.17
N THR A 420 7.71 -6.88 6.98
CA THR A 420 6.98 -7.67 7.98
C THR A 420 7.88 -8.16 9.12
N GLU A 421 9.20 -7.98 9.04
CA GLU A 421 10.18 -8.50 10.00
C GLU A 421 10.00 -10.01 10.28
N THR A 422 9.72 -10.77 9.22
CA THR A 422 9.59 -12.24 9.22
C THR A 422 10.79 -12.86 8.52
N TYR A 423 12.00 -12.53 9.00
CA TYR A 423 13.26 -12.83 8.34
C TYR A 423 13.55 -14.34 8.22
N GLY A 424 12.97 -15.15 9.09
CA GLY A 424 13.45 -16.49 9.35
C GLY A 424 14.03 -16.66 10.75
N SER A 425 14.16 -17.91 11.20
CA SER A 425 14.69 -18.32 12.50
C SER A 425 16.12 -18.88 12.43
N GLU A 426 16.64 -19.24 11.25
CA GLU A 426 17.94 -19.93 11.14
C GLU A 426 19.16 -19.00 11.05
N ARG A 427 18.97 -17.74 10.65
CA ARG A 427 20.06 -16.79 10.39
C ARG A 427 19.80 -15.49 11.15
N SER A 428 20.87 -14.76 11.49
CA SER A 428 20.72 -13.48 12.17
C SER A 428 20.11 -12.43 11.23
N PRO A 429 19.27 -11.50 11.73
CA PRO A 429 18.70 -10.43 10.91
C PRO A 429 19.79 -9.60 10.19
N LYS A 430 20.92 -9.34 10.86
CA LYS A 430 22.04 -8.60 10.27
C LYS A 430 22.60 -9.30 9.03
N PHE A 431 22.88 -10.60 9.11
CA PHE A 431 23.37 -11.37 7.97
C PHE A 431 22.38 -11.34 6.80
N ILE A 432 21.10 -11.60 7.10
CA ILE A 432 20.02 -11.59 6.10
C ILE A 432 19.95 -10.23 5.39
N ILE A 433 19.99 -9.14 6.14
CA ILE A 433 19.89 -7.78 5.58
C ILE A 433 21.10 -7.47 4.68
N GLU A 434 22.31 -7.87 5.06
CA GLU A 434 23.50 -7.72 4.21
C GLU A 434 23.37 -8.50 2.90
N GLN A 435 22.82 -9.71 2.92
CA GLN A 435 22.55 -10.49 1.71
C GLN A 435 21.49 -9.85 0.81
N VAL A 436 20.41 -9.32 1.39
CA VAL A 436 19.34 -8.65 0.63
C VAL A 436 19.82 -7.35 0.00
N VAL A 437 20.66 -6.57 0.70
CA VAL A 437 21.30 -5.38 0.13
C VAL A 437 22.18 -5.77 -1.06
N ALA A 438 23.00 -6.82 -0.92
CA ALA A 438 23.82 -7.32 -2.02
C ALA A 438 22.97 -7.86 -3.19
N TYR A 439 21.80 -8.44 -2.92
CA TYR A 439 20.84 -8.87 -3.93
C TYR A 439 20.29 -7.68 -4.75
N LEU A 440 19.96 -6.57 -4.09
CA LEU A 440 19.53 -5.34 -4.79
C LEU A 440 20.64 -4.76 -5.68
N ASP A 441 21.88 -4.74 -5.18
CA ASP A 441 23.05 -4.27 -5.95
C ASP A 441 23.32 -5.20 -7.16
N ARG A 442 23.27 -6.53 -6.98
CA ARG A 442 23.46 -7.52 -8.07
C ARG A 442 22.41 -7.42 -9.17
N ASN A 443 21.16 -7.14 -8.81
CA ASN A 443 20.07 -6.94 -9.79
C ASN A 443 20.03 -5.51 -10.35
N ASN A 444 20.99 -4.65 -9.96
CA ASN A 444 21.11 -3.27 -10.42
C ASN A 444 19.83 -2.45 -10.19
N ILE A 445 19.12 -2.68 -9.08
CA ILE A 445 17.81 -2.06 -8.84
C ILE A 445 17.92 -0.53 -8.66
N SER A 446 19.04 -0.05 -8.13
CA SER A 446 19.30 1.38 -7.99
C SER A 446 19.59 2.12 -9.30
N SER A 447 19.74 1.42 -10.44
CA SER A 447 19.93 2.10 -11.72
C SER A 447 18.65 2.61 -12.37
N PHE A 448 17.48 2.18 -11.88
CA PHE A 448 16.19 2.62 -12.44
C PHE A 448 15.88 4.05 -11.99
N PRO A 449 15.82 5.02 -12.91
CA PRO A 449 15.75 6.43 -12.56
C PRO A 449 14.38 6.87 -12.04
N GLY A 450 13.31 6.07 -12.23
CA GLY A 450 11.95 6.39 -11.81
C GLY A 450 11.44 5.58 -10.61
N GLY A 451 12.24 4.66 -10.06
CA GLY A 451 11.87 3.86 -8.89
C GLY A 451 12.20 2.39 -9.08
N ILE A 452 11.72 1.54 -8.17
CA ILE A 452 11.97 0.10 -8.21
C ILE A 452 11.01 -0.53 -9.23
N PRO A 453 11.50 -1.30 -10.23
CA PRO A 453 10.63 -1.98 -11.17
C PRO A 453 9.83 -3.09 -10.50
N THR A 454 8.66 -3.39 -11.04
CA THR A 454 7.81 -4.50 -10.55
C THR A 454 8.46 -5.86 -10.78
N SER A 455 9.20 -5.98 -11.88
CA SER A 455 10.07 -7.11 -12.19
C SER A 455 11.17 -6.65 -13.15
N CYS A 456 12.16 -7.51 -13.41
CA CYS A 456 13.11 -7.27 -14.50
C CYS A 456 12.64 -7.85 -15.85
N VAL A 457 11.37 -8.25 -15.96
CA VAL A 457 10.79 -8.89 -17.13
C VAL A 457 9.86 -7.92 -17.83
N ASN A 458 10.11 -7.64 -19.11
CA ASN A 458 9.13 -6.97 -19.96
C ASN A 458 8.25 -8.04 -20.64
N SER A 459 7.00 -8.15 -20.18
CA SER A 459 5.99 -9.09 -20.69
C SER A 459 4.88 -8.39 -21.47
N GLY A 460 4.71 -7.06 -21.31
CA GLY A 460 3.54 -6.30 -21.78
C GLY A 460 2.43 -6.18 -20.73
N GLU A 461 2.49 -6.96 -19.64
CA GLU A 461 1.53 -6.90 -18.54
C GLU A 461 1.82 -5.75 -17.56
N GLN A 462 0.80 -5.33 -16.82
CA GLN A 462 0.90 -4.15 -15.97
C GLN A 462 1.77 -4.34 -14.71
N TRP A 463 1.86 -5.57 -14.17
CA TRP A 463 2.70 -5.89 -13.01
C TRP A 463 4.05 -6.48 -13.45
N ASP A 464 4.73 -5.79 -14.36
CA ASP A 464 6.04 -6.14 -14.91
C ASP A 464 6.78 -4.88 -15.39
N LEU A 465 8.02 -5.01 -15.87
CA LEU A 465 8.77 -3.90 -16.46
C LEU A 465 8.01 -3.36 -17.70
N PRO A 466 7.87 -2.03 -17.90
CA PRO A 466 8.61 -0.92 -17.26
C PRO A 466 7.94 -0.31 -16.02
N ASN A 467 6.89 -0.92 -15.47
CA ASN A 467 6.09 -0.28 -14.44
C ASN A 467 6.68 -0.45 -13.04
N GLY A 468 6.46 0.57 -12.22
CA GLY A 468 6.57 0.54 -10.77
C GLY A 468 5.26 0.98 -10.13
N TRP A 469 4.93 0.36 -9.01
CA TRP A 469 3.70 0.59 -8.26
C TRP A 469 4.02 1.09 -6.86
N ALA A 470 3.27 2.09 -6.39
CA ALA A 470 3.55 2.75 -5.12
C ALA A 470 3.65 1.77 -3.93
N PRO A 471 2.77 0.77 -3.79
CA PRO A 471 2.85 -0.17 -2.67
C PRO A 471 4.11 -1.04 -2.69
N LEU A 472 4.63 -1.38 -3.88
CA LEU A 472 5.90 -2.10 -4.01
C LEU A 472 7.09 -1.25 -3.61
N GLN A 473 7.04 0.05 -3.92
CA GLN A 473 8.05 1.00 -3.42
C GLN A 473 7.99 1.07 -1.90
N TYR A 474 6.78 1.18 -1.35
CA TYR A 474 6.56 1.26 0.10
C TYR A 474 7.14 0.05 0.81
N ILE A 475 6.83 -1.17 0.36
CA ILE A 475 7.32 -2.41 0.97
C ILE A 475 8.85 -2.42 1.03
N VAL A 476 9.51 -2.11 -0.08
CA VAL A 476 10.98 -2.11 -0.13
C VAL A 476 11.58 -0.98 0.71
N VAL A 477 11.10 0.25 0.55
CA VAL A 477 11.63 1.42 1.27
C VAL A 477 11.41 1.28 2.77
N MET A 478 10.23 0.86 3.21
CA MET A 478 9.92 0.70 4.63
C MET A 478 10.63 -0.52 5.22
N GLY A 479 10.79 -1.62 4.46
CA GLY A 479 11.61 -2.76 4.87
C GLY A 479 13.07 -2.37 5.08
N LEU A 480 13.65 -1.62 4.13
CA LEU A 480 15.02 -1.10 4.25
C LEU A 480 15.15 -0.05 5.38
N HIS A 481 14.13 0.79 5.58
CA HIS A 481 14.09 1.74 6.69
C HIS A 481 14.09 1.02 8.04
N LYS A 482 13.30 -0.04 8.21
CA LYS A 482 13.34 -0.88 9.42
C LYS A 482 14.69 -1.59 9.59
N ALA A 483 15.29 -2.01 8.47
CA ALA A 483 16.61 -2.64 8.43
C ALA A 483 17.78 -1.68 8.74
N SER A 484 17.55 -0.36 8.75
CA SER A 484 18.58 0.65 9.06
C SER A 484 19.24 0.44 10.42
N LYS A 485 18.50 -0.14 11.39
CA LYS A 485 19.03 -0.50 12.72
C LYS A 485 20.16 -1.53 12.66
N TYR A 486 20.29 -2.26 11.55
CA TYR A 486 21.33 -3.27 11.33
C TYR A 486 22.34 -2.89 10.24
N SER A 487 21.96 -2.02 9.29
CA SER A 487 22.79 -1.67 8.14
C SER A 487 22.59 -0.22 7.68
N HIS A 488 23.66 0.58 7.74
CA HIS A 488 23.66 1.95 7.21
C HIS A 488 23.46 1.99 5.68
N ARG A 489 23.89 0.94 4.98
CA ARG A 489 23.64 0.81 3.54
C ARG A 489 22.14 0.65 3.25
N ALA A 490 21.41 -0.09 4.10
CA ALA A 490 19.96 -0.19 3.98
C ALA A 490 19.26 1.17 4.20
N GLU A 491 19.72 1.97 5.18
CA GLU A 491 19.23 3.33 5.39
C GLU A 491 19.43 4.22 4.14
N THR A 492 20.64 4.16 3.56
CA THR A 492 20.99 4.93 2.36
C THR A 492 20.12 4.54 1.16
N LEU A 493 19.91 3.23 0.96
CA LEU A 493 19.04 2.71 -0.11
C LEU A 493 17.57 3.11 0.12
N ALA A 494 17.07 3.04 1.35
CA ALA A 494 15.71 3.47 1.68
C ALA A 494 15.46 4.94 1.28
N LEU A 495 16.38 5.84 1.66
CA LEU A 495 16.30 7.25 1.27
C LEU A 495 16.42 7.44 -0.25
N SER A 496 17.35 6.73 -0.90
CA SER A 496 17.57 6.83 -2.34
C SER A 496 16.32 6.41 -3.13
N PHE A 497 15.74 5.25 -2.82
CA PHE A 497 14.52 4.78 -3.47
C PHE A 497 13.31 5.67 -3.16
N ALA A 498 13.16 6.15 -1.92
CA ALA A 498 12.10 7.09 -1.56
C ALA A 498 12.21 8.40 -2.37
N ARG A 499 13.44 8.95 -2.47
CA ARG A 499 13.71 10.17 -3.25
C ARG A 499 13.36 9.98 -4.72
N VAL A 500 13.87 8.92 -5.33
CA VAL A 500 13.67 8.64 -6.76
C VAL A 500 12.18 8.49 -7.07
N TRP A 501 11.45 7.72 -6.26
CA TRP A 501 10.00 7.55 -6.44
C TRP A 501 9.23 8.87 -6.29
N VAL A 502 9.47 9.63 -5.21
CA VAL A 502 8.80 10.92 -4.97
C VAL A 502 9.02 11.88 -6.13
N LEU A 503 10.25 11.97 -6.64
CA LEU A 503 10.56 12.83 -7.77
C LEU A 503 9.91 12.36 -9.07
N ASN A 504 9.87 11.04 -9.33
CA ASN A 504 9.17 10.51 -10.49
C ASN A 504 7.68 10.87 -10.48
N VAL A 505 7.02 10.66 -9.34
CA VAL A 505 5.61 11.01 -9.16
C VAL A 505 5.39 12.52 -9.32
N TYR A 506 6.26 13.34 -8.73
CA TYR A 506 6.18 14.81 -8.83
C TYR A 506 6.35 15.32 -10.27
N TYR A 507 7.36 14.86 -11.00
CA TYR A 507 7.56 15.30 -12.39
C TYR A 507 6.47 14.79 -13.32
N THR A 508 5.92 13.60 -13.06
CA THR A 508 4.79 13.09 -13.84
C THR A 508 3.55 13.95 -13.61
N TYR A 509 3.30 14.36 -12.36
CA TYR A 509 2.24 15.29 -12.01
C TYR A 509 2.36 16.61 -12.78
N LEU A 510 3.57 17.18 -12.84
CA LEU A 510 3.84 18.41 -13.60
C LEU A 510 3.66 18.25 -15.11
N ASN A 511 4.04 17.09 -15.67
CA ASN A 511 3.95 16.82 -17.10
C ASN A 511 2.51 16.55 -17.56
N ASN A 512 1.65 16.06 -16.67
CA ASN A 512 0.26 15.75 -16.99
C ASN A 512 -0.62 17.01 -16.98
N THR A 513 -1.52 17.11 -17.95
CA THR A 513 -2.60 18.10 -17.97
C THR A 513 -3.94 17.38 -18.20
N PRO A 514 -4.90 17.43 -17.25
CA PRO A 514 -4.80 18.07 -15.94
C PRO A 514 -3.75 17.41 -15.03
N HIS A 515 -3.27 18.17 -14.04
CA HIS A 515 -2.29 17.66 -13.07
C HIS A 515 -2.93 16.59 -12.17
N GLU A 516 -2.62 15.33 -12.47
CA GLU A 516 -3.18 14.16 -11.81
C GLU A 516 -2.09 13.16 -11.38
N LEU A 517 -2.34 12.50 -10.25
CA LEU A 517 -1.53 11.36 -9.82
C LEU A 517 -2.04 10.09 -10.49
N MET A 518 -1.13 9.19 -10.83
CA MET A 518 -1.42 8.00 -11.61
C MET A 518 -1.44 6.76 -10.70
N GLU A 519 -2.12 5.73 -11.18
CA GLU A 519 -2.11 4.38 -10.61
C GLU A 519 -0.69 3.79 -10.53
N LYS A 520 0.06 3.91 -11.64
CA LYS A 520 1.38 3.30 -11.85
C LYS A 520 2.26 4.20 -12.70
N TYR A 521 3.58 4.04 -12.57
CA TYR A 521 4.59 4.91 -13.17
C TYR A 521 5.64 4.10 -13.92
N LYS A 522 6.17 4.62 -15.03
CA LYS A 522 7.37 4.01 -15.62
C LYS A 522 8.55 4.26 -14.70
N VAL A 523 9.39 3.25 -14.53
CA VAL A 523 10.62 3.37 -13.72
C VAL A 523 11.90 3.45 -14.54
N THR A 524 11.82 3.19 -15.85
CA THR A 524 12.94 3.29 -16.78
C THR A 524 13.26 4.74 -17.16
N GLU A 525 12.34 5.66 -16.89
CA GLU A 525 12.45 7.10 -17.11
C GLU A 525 11.73 7.85 -15.98
N VAL A 526 11.91 9.17 -15.93
CA VAL A 526 11.29 10.04 -14.91
C VAL A 526 10.20 10.88 -15.56
N GLY A 527 9.08 11.03 -14.88
CA GLY A 527 8.02 11.95 -15.27
C GLY A 527 6.99 11.37 -16.23
N SER A 528 6.80 10.04 -16.23
CA SER A 528 5.87 9.35 -17.12
C SER A 528 5.00 8.31 -16.39
N ALA A 529 3.72 8.27 -16.76
CA ALA A 529 2.79 7.24 -16.31
C ALA A 529 3.15 5.86 -16.88
N GLY A 530 2.91 4.81 -16.10
CA GLY A 530 3.01 3.42 -16.56
C GLY A 530 1.88 3.04 -17.51
N GLN A 531 1.99 1.87 -18.15
CA GLN A 531 1.06 1.37 -19.18
C GLN A 531 0.96 -0.16 -19.13
N GLY A 532 0.16 -0.79 -20.00
CA GLY A 532 0.03 -2.25 -20.11
C GLY A 532 -1.11 -2.81 -19.25
N GLY A 533 -1.37 -4.12 -19.41
CA GLY A 533 -2.53 -4.81 -18.83
C GLY A 533 -3.82 -4.64 -19.64
N GLU A 534 -4.95 -5.03 -19.05
CA GLU A 534 -6.26 -5.11 -19.73
C GLU A 534 -7.03 -3.78 -19.79
N TYR A 535 -6.58 -2.74 -19.08
CA TYR A 535 -7.24 -1.44 -19.03
C TYR A 535 -6.25 -0.27 -19.03
N ILE A 536 -6.73 0.92 -19.42
CA ILE A 536 -5.92 2.14 -19.44
C ILE A 536 -5.53 2.59 -18.04
N THR A 537 -4.36 3.21 -17.88
CA THR A 537 -3.88 3.69 -16.58
C THR A 537 -4.85 4.67 -15.92
N GLN A 538 -5.15 4.46 -14.62
CA GLN A 538 -6.13 5.25 -13.87
C GLN A 538 -5.51 6.49 -13.18
N ILE A 539 -6.36 7.47 -12.84
CA ILE A 539 -5.99 8.77 -12.22
C ILE A 539 -6.50 8.92 -10.78
N GLY A 540 -5.89 9.82 -10.01
CA GLY A 540 -6.27 10.23 -8.65
C GLY A 540 -5.59 9.45 -7.50
N PHE A 541 -4.71 8.49 -7.82
CA PHE A 541 -4.70 7.20 -7.13
C PHE A 541 -4.36 7.17 -5.62
N GLY A 542 -5.25 6.59 -4.80
CA GLY A 542 -5.18 6.56 -3.33
C GLY A 542 -3.86 6.05 -2.74
N TRP A 543 -3.34 4.90 -3.20
CA TRP A 543 -2.04 4.42 -2.71
C TRP A 543 -0.89 5.33 -3.09
N THR A 544 -0.95 6.04 -4.22
CA THR A 544 0.15 6.88 -4.69
C THR A 544 0.25 8.08 -3.76
N ASN A 545 -0.91 8.66 -3.43
CA ASN A 545 -1.04 9.73 -2.45
C ASN A 545 -0.45 9.29 -1.09
N GLY A 546 -0.89 8.13 -0.58
CA GLY A 546 -0.46 7.62 0.72
C GLY A 546 1.06 7.37 0.79
N VAL A 547 1.64 6.75 -0.24
CA VAL A 547 3.07 6.42 -0.27
C VAL A 547 3.94 7.68 -0.38
N VAL A 548 3.56 8.64 -1.23
CA VAL A 548 4.27 9.92 -1.33
C VAL A 548 4.23 10.68 0.00
N ILE A 549 3.06 10.76 0.65
CA ILE A 549 2.93 11.37 1.98
C ILE A 549 3.83 10.66 2.98
N LYS A 550 3.84 9.32 3.00
CA LYS A 550 4.70 8.57 3.91
C LYS A 550 6.18 8.90 3.68
N PHE A 551 6.64 8.87 2.43
CA PHE A 551 8.04 9.13 2.11
C PHE A 551 8.45 10.56 2.44
N LEU A 552 7.62 11.55 2.11
CA LEU A 552 7.90 12.94 2.47
C LEU A 552 7.81 13.19 3.98
N SER A 553 6.95 12.48 4.72
CA SER A 553 6.92 12.58 6.18
C SER A 553 8.21 12.07 6.84
N LEU A 554 8.88 11.08 6.24
CA LEU A 554 10.13 10.53 6.76
C LEU A 554 11.37 11.29 6.26
N TYR A 555 11.37 11.66 4.97
CA TYR A 555 12.56 12.10 4.25
C TYR A 555 12.42 13.47 3.59
N GLY A 556 11.32 14.19 3.79
CA GLY A 556 11.05 15.48 3.15
C GLY A 556 12.08 16.57 3.44
N HIS A 557 12.83 16.45 4.53
CA HIS A 557 13.94 17.35 4.87
C HIS A 557 15.22 17.05 4.06
N LYS A 558 15.33 15.86 3.43
CA LYS A 558 16.47 15.41 2.61
C LYS A 558 16.17 15.37 1.10
N ILE A 559 14.90 15.41 0.69
CA ILE A 559 14.49 15.35 -0.72
C ILE A 559 14.35 16.78 -1.27
N LYS A 560 14.97 17.05 -2.42
CA LYS A 560 14.92 18.35 -3.13
C LYS A 560 14.59 18.14 -4.60
N THR A 561 13.84 19.06 -5.20
CA THR A 561 13.47 19.03 -6.64
C THR A 561 14.56 19.58 -7.54
N ARG A 562 15.54 20.26 -6.97
CA ARG A 562 16.77 20.66 -7.66
C ARG A 562 17.94 20.11 -6.86
N GLU A 563 18.95 19.62 -7.55
CA GLU A 563 20.27 19.54 -6.94
C GLU A 563 20.68 20.98 -6.64
N THR A 564 20.65 21.37 -5.37
CA THR A 564 21.25 22.64 -4.98
C THR A 564 22.74 22.50 -5.24
N TYR A 565 23.25 23.08 -6.33
CA TYR A 565 24.45 23.89 -6.19
C TYR A 565 24.11 24.86 -5.06
N ASP A 566 24.67 24.64 -3.87
CA ASP A 566 24.52 25.59 -2.79
C ASP A 566 24.93 26.96 -3.35
N PRO A 567 24.03 27.95 -3.47
CA PRO A 567 24.49 29.30 -3.56
C PRO A 567 25.24 29.52 -2.25
N VAL A 568 26.57 29.73 -2.37
CA VAL A 568 27.48 30.10 -1.29
C VAL A 568 26.68 30.79 -0.18
N PRO A 569 26.62 30.24 1.05
CA PRO A 569 25.71 30.73 2.09
C PRO A 569 25.78 32.25 2.12
N MET A 570 24.65 32.95 2.21
CA MET A 570 24.65 34.42 2.15
C MET A 570 25.70 35.04 3.08
N ALA A 571 25.99 34.41 4.22
CA ALA A 571 27.12 34.77 5.09
C ALA A 571 28.50 34.73 4.40
N VAL A 572 28.82 33.68 3.65
CA VAL A 572 30.06 33.57 2.86
C VAL A 572 30.04 34.54 1.68
N GLY A 573 28.90 34.76 1.03
CA GLY A 573 28.76 35.80 -0.01
C GLY A 573 29.01 37.21 0.53
N ILE A 574 28.45 37.52 1.71
CA ILE A 574 28.68 38.79 2.43
C ILE A 574 30.14 38.91 2.87
N VAL A 575 30.75 37.84 3.38
CA VAL A 575 32.19 37.84 3.75
C VAL A 575 33.06 38.10 2.53
N LEU A 576 32.79 37.46 1.39
CA LEU A 576 33.54 37.69 0.16
C LEU A 576 33.38 39.14 -0.35
N VAL A 577 32.18 39.73 -0.25
CA VAL A 577 31.95 41.14 -0.59
C VAL A 577 32.70 42.08 0.37
N ILE A 578 32.67 41.80 1.68
CA ILE A 578 33.41 42.60 2.68
C ILE A 578 34.92 42.52 2.41
N VAL A 579 35.46 41.33 2.14
CA VAL A 579 36.88 41.14 1.81
C VAL A 579 37.25 41.88 0.53
N ALA A 580 36.38 41.85 -0.49
CA ALA A 580 36.59 42.60 -1.73
C ALA A 580 36.58 44.11 -1.49
N LEU A 581 35.63 44.63 -0.69
CA LEU A 581 35.54 46.05 -0.35
C LEU A 581 36.76 46.53 0.47
N ILE A 582 37.22 45.73 1.44
CA ILE A 582 38.44 46.03 2.21
C ILE A 582 39.65 46.03 1.29
N SER A 583 39.76 45.06 0.37
CA SER A 583 40.87 45.00 -0.59
C SER A 583 40.89 46.20 -1.54
N ILE A 584 39.73 46.64 -2.01
CA ILE A 584 39.58 47.86 -2.82
C ILE A 584 39.97 49.09 -2.01
N ALA A 585 39.51 49.22 -0.76
CA ALA A 585 39.88 50.33 0.12
C ALA A 585 41.40 50.38 0.41
N CYS A 586 42.02 49.22 0.66
CA CYS A 586 43.47 49.11 0.84
C CYS A 586 44.22 49.49 -0.45
N TYR A 587 43.74 49.06 -1.62
CA TYR A 587 44.31 49.44 -2.91
C TYR A 587 44.21 50.95 -3.15
N MET A 588 43.04 51.55 -2.95
CA MET A 588 42.81 52.99 -3.08
C MET A 588 43.66 53.81 -2.10
N HIS A 589 43.82 53.34 -0.87
CA HIS A 589 44.70 53.98 0.11
C HIS A 589 46.15 53.92 -0.36
N ARG A 590 46.61 52.75 -0.85
CA ARG A 590 47.96 52.59 -1.39
C ARG A 590 48.19 53.50 -2.61
N THR A 591 47.25 53.60 -3.54
CA THR A 591 47.38 54.50 -4.70
C THR A 591 47.34 55.97 -4.32
N ASN A 592 46.53 56.37 -3.34
CA ASN A 592 46.49 57.75 -2.85
C ASN A 592 47.78 58.13 -2.09
N VAL A 593 48.37 57.20 -1.33
CA VAL A 593 49.69 57.39 -0.71
C VAL A 593 50.77 57.52 -1.79
N PHE A 594 50.74 56.68 -2.83
CA PHE A 594 51.68 56.80 -3.96
C PHE A 594 51.50 58.11 -4.74
N GLN A 595 50.28 58.60 -4.92
CA GLN A 595 50.02 59.90 -5.54
C GLN A 595 50.50 61.07 -4.67
N ARG A 596 50.34 60.98 -3.34
CA ARG A 596 50.89 61.98 -2.41
C ARG A 596 52.42 62.01 -2.41
N ILE A 597 53.07 60.86 -2.43
CA ILE A 597 54.54 60.76 -2.52
C ILE A 597 55.04 61.34 -3.84
N ARG A 598 54.35 61.06 -4.97
CA ARG A 598 54.65 61.68 -6.27
C ARG A 598 54.44 63.20 -6.28
N TRP A 599 53.39 63.70 -5.62
CA TRP A 599 53.13 65.14 -5.50
C TRP A 599 54.20 65.86 -4.67
N ASP A 600 54.62 65.26 -3.55
CA ASP A 600 55.71 65.78 -2.72
C ASP A 600 57.07 65.76 -3.44
N GLU A 601 57.29 64.80 -4.35
CA GLU A 601 58.49 64.77 -5.21
C GLU A 601 58.41 65.81 -6.33
N SER A 602 57.24 66.05 -6.94
CA SER A 602 57.08 67.10 -7.97
C SER A 602 57.14 68.52 -7.40
N GLU A 603 56.58 68.78 -6.21
CA GLU A 603 56.72 70.09 -5.54
C GLU A 603 58.19 70.38 -5.14
N LYS A 604 58.98 69.34 -4.84
CA LYS A 604 60.42 69.49 -4.57
C LYS A 604 61.25 69.76 -5.83
N GLU A 605 60.81 69.33 -7.01
CA GLU A 605 61.44 69.67 -8.28
C GLU A 605 61.01 71.06 -8.80
N GLU A 606 59.76 71.46 -8.60
CA GLU A 606 59.25 72.76 -9.07
C GLU A 606 59.79 73.93 -8.22
N HIS A 607 60.16 73.71 -6.96
CA HIS A 607 60.83 74.70 -6.11
C HIS A 607 62.37 74.82 -6.32
N ARG A 608 62.98 74.05 -7.23
CA ARG A 608 64.41 74.26 -7.61
C ARG A 608 64.61 75.19 -8.81
N HIS A 609 63.54 75.65 -9.46
CA HIS A 609 63.65 76.46 -10.68
C HIS A 609 62.82 77.74 -10.68
N VAL A 610 62.62 78.42 -9.55
CA VAL A 610 62.25 79.85 -9.56
C VAL A 610 62.74 80.52 -8.27
N VAL A 611 63.81 81.33 -8.36
CA VAL A 611 64.10 82.63 -7.70
C VAL A 611 65.49 83.07 -8.23
N PRO A 612 65.70 84.36 -8.59
CA PRO A 612 66.60 84.80 -9.65
C PRO A 612 68.10 84.87 -9.31
#